data_AF-A0A6I9X9H6-F1
#
_entry.id   AF-A0A6I9X9H6-F1
#
_cell.length_a   1.000
_cell.length_b   1.000
_cell.length_c   1.000
_cell.angle_alpha   90.00
_cell.angle_beta   90.00
_cell.angle_gamma   90.00
#
_symmetry.space_group_name_H-M   'P 1'
#
loop_
_entity.id
_entity.type
_entity.pdbx_description
1 polymer ?
#
loop_
_entity_poly.entity_id
_entity_poly.type
_entity_poly.pdbx_seq_one_letter_code
_entity_poly.pdbx_strand_id
1 'polypeptide(L)'
;MSKNYITVLVLLMWYFMKSTHVSGVKNITHGISRHIRSIGFPEGSNTGIFFAVGIPVDIPDKSIAVSFYFEANYELPSEFNSTYFYEGSYYTKRSINRQLVYKVITSKMDSLGYPGQDCLLKIICEAEKYSLNKNGVLGDILQVIFTPSMSMSENLPDEIIEAEYEQHCDQHYNKCPMNPLDLISHFITTE
;
A
#
# COMPACT_ATOMS: atom_id res chain seq x y z
N MET A 1 -59.36 33.94 -2.05
CA MET A 1 -59.17 32.60 -1.43
C MET A 1 -57.76 32.01 -1.62
N SER A 2 -56.97 32.44 -2.61
CA SER A 2 -55.63 31.88 -2.92
C SER A 2 -54.46 32.34 -2.00
N LYS A 3 -54.45 33.59 -1.52
CA LYS A 3 -53.33 34.12 -0.70
C LYS A 3 -53.14 33.39 0.64
N ASN A 4 -54.22 32.93 1.26
CA ASN A 4 -54.16 32.24 2.56
C ASN A 4 -53.64 30.80 2.44
N TYR A 5 -53.79 30.17 1.27
CA TYR A 5 -53.28 28.82 1.03
C TYR A 5 -51.76 28.82 0.86
N ILE A 6 -51.22 29.83 0.18
CA ILE A 6 -49.77 30.00 -0.02
C ILE A 6 -49.07 30.26 1.32
N THR A 7 -49.62 31.12 2.17
CA THR A 7 -49.02 31.39 3.48
C THR A 7 -49.03 30.17 4.39
N VAL A 8 -50.10 29.36 4.35
CA VAL A 8 -50.17 28.10 5.11
C VAL A 8 -49.15 27.08 4.59
N LEU A 9 -48.98 26.95 3.26
CA LEU A 9 -47.96 26.07 2.67
C LEU A 9 -46.54 26.49 3.06
N VAL A 10 -46.24 27.79 3.06
CA VAL A 10 -44.92 28.31 3.45
C VAL A 10 -44.65 28.04 4.93
N LEU A 11 -45.64 28.22 5.81
CA LEU A 11 -45.50 27.93 7.24
C LEU A 11 -45.33 26.42 7.51
N LEU A 12 -46.05 25.56 6.79
CA LEU A 12 -45.88 24.11 6.88
C LEU A 12 -44.50 23.67 6.40
N MET A 13 -44.07 24.15 5.24
CA MET A 13 -42.71 23.95 4.72
C MET A 13 -41.64 24.35 5.74
N TRP A 14 -41.80 25.51 6.38
CA TRP A 14 -40.85 26.01 7.36
C TRP A 14 -40.84 25.17 8.65
N TYR A 15 -42.01 24.67 9.05
CA TYR A 15 -42.15 23.74 10.18
C TYR A 15 -41.46 22.39 9.89
N PHE A 16 -41.66 21.82 8.69
CA PHE A 16 -40.99 20.58 8.27
C PHE A 16 -39.46 20.75 8.13
N MET A 17 -38.99 21.90 7.63
CA MET A 17 -37.55 22.18 7.57
C MET A 17 -36.91 22.36 8.95
N LYS A 18 -37.64 22.85 9.97
CA LYS A 18 -37.15 22.87 11.36
C LYS A 18 -37.15 21.50 12.03
N SER A 19 -38.05 20.59 11.62
CA SER A 19 -38.18 19.26 12.21
C SER A 19 -37.09 18.27 11.75
N THR A 20 -36.42 18.55 10.62
CA THR A 20 -35.36 17.71 10.05
C THR A 20 -33.96 18.07 10.52
N HIS A 21 -33.80 18.74 11.67
CA HIS A 21 -32.51 18.81 12.33
C HIS A 21 -32.14 17.43 12.89
N VAL A 22 -31.63 16.57 12.01
CA VAL A 22 -30.92 15.35 12.39
C VAL A 22 -29.71 15.82 13.19
N SER A 23 -29.78 15.68 14.51
CA SER A 23 -28.61 15.78 15.36
C SER A 23 -27.61 14.75 14.84
N GLY A 24 -26.64 15.20 14.05
CA GLY A 24 -25.55 14.36 13.57
C GLY A 24 -24.91 13.71 14.78
N VAL A 25 -24.90 12.38 14.81
CA VAL A 25 -24.22 11.62 15.86
C VAL A 25 -22.73 11.88 15.69
N LYS A 26 -22.21 12.88 16.40
CA LYS A 26 -20.78 13.06 16.59
C LYS A 26 -20.30 11.91 17.47
N ASN A 27 -19.21 11.24 17.06
CA ASN A 27 -18.51 10.15 17.75
C ASN A 27 -18.97 8.71 17.47
N ILE A 28 -19.08 8.31 16.19
CA ILE A 28 -19.08 6.87 15.82
C ILE A 28 -17.66 6.26 15.95
N THR A 29 -16.61 7.09 15.91
CA THR A 29 -15.21 6.65 15.94
C THR A 29 -14.73 6.10 17.28
N HIS A 30 -15.42 6.38 18.39
CA HIS A 30 -14.93 5.97 19.73
C HIS A 30 -15.45 4.57 20.17
N GLY A 31 -16.38 3.97 19.42
CA GLY A 31 -17.06 2.72 19.78
C GLY A 31 -16.59 1.46 19.04
N ILE A 32 -15.70 1.58 18.06
CA ILE A 32 -15.18 0.44 17.29
C ILE A 32 -13.68 0.28 17.58
N SER A 33 -13.32 0.15 18.87
CA SER A 33 -12.06 -0.50 19.21
C SER A 33 -12.27 -2.00 19.05
N ARG A 34 -11.99 -2.53 17.86
CA ARG A 34 -12.01 -3.98 17.63
C ARG A 34 -10.93 -4.60 18.51
N HIS A 35 -11.34 -5.43 19.47
CA HIS A 35 -10.40 -6.29 20.19
C HIS A 35 -9.62 -7.13 19.19
N ILE A 36 -8.28 -7.08 19.26
CA ILE A 36 -7.42 -7.95 18.44
C ILE A 36 -7.79 -9.39 18.80
N ARG A 37 -8.20 -10.16 17.79
CA ARG A 37 -8.42 -11.61 17.90
C ARG A 37 -7.16 -12.30 17.41
N SER A 38 -6.69 -13.30 18.14
CA SER A 38 -5.67 -14.20 17.64
C SER A 38 -6.29 -15.15 16.61
N ILE A 39 -5.51 -15.51 15.59
CA ILE A 39 -5.82 -16.63 14.72
C ILE A 39 -5.07 -17.84 15.27
N GLY A 40 -5.79 -18.93 15.52
CA GLY A 40 -5.25 -20.20 15.97
C GLY A 40 -5.34 -21.25 14.87
N PHE A 41 -4.36 -22.14 14.79
CA PHE A 41 -4.34 -23.19 13.78
C PHE A 41 -4.48 -24.57 14.43
N PRO A 42 -5.32 -25.48 13.91
CA PRO A 42 -5.39 -26.86 14.40
C PRO A 42 -4.11 -27.64 14.07
N GLU A 43 -3.89 -28.75 14.77
CA GLU A 43 -2.76 -29.66 14.55
C GLU A 43 -2.74 -30.20 13.11
N GLY A 44 -1.55 -30.21 12.48
CA GLY A 44 -1.38 -30.60 11.07
C GLY A 44 -1.77 -29.52 10.05
N SER A 45 -2.00 -28.27 10.47
CA SER A 45 -2.24 -27.16 9.55
C SER A 45 -0.95 -26.73 8.84
N ASN A 46 -1.04 -26.49 7.53
CA ASN A 46 0.06 -25.99 6.71
C ASN A 46 -0.34 -24.70 5.98
N THR A 47 0.61 -23.81 5.78
CA THR A 47 0.49 -22.65 4.88
C THR A 47 1.46 -22.79 3.72
N GLY A 48 0.99 -22.56 2.50
CA GLY A 48 1.79 -22.62 1.28
C GLY A 48 1.99 -21.22 0.71
N ILE A 49 3.23 -20.88 0.35
CA ILE A 49 3.55 -19.73 -0.49
C ILE A 49 3.90 -20.28 -1.87
N PHE A 50 3.17 -19.82 -2.89
CA PHE A 50 3.39 -20.17 -4.28
C PHE A 50 3.56 -18.92 -5.13
N PHE A 51 4.60 -18.90 -5.94
CA PHE A 51 4.74 -17.91 -7.00
C PHE A 51 5.33 -18.56 -8.25
N ALA A 52 5.01 -18.00 -9.40
CA ALA A 52 5.49 -18.48 -10.68
C ALA A 52 6.04 -17.31 -11.50
N VAL A 53 7.17 -17.55 -12.17
CA VAL A 53 7.78 -16.59 -13.09
C VAL A 53 7.72 -17.19 -14.49
N GLY A 54 6.98 -16.54 -15.38
CA GLY A 54 6.87 -16.92 -16.79
C GLY A 54 7.67 -15.97 -17.67
N ILE A 55 8.62 -16.51 -18.43
CA ILE A 55 9.49 -15.77 -19.34
C ILE A 55 9.17 -16.21 -20.77
N PRO A 56 8.67 -15.32 -21.65
CA PRO A 56 8.50 -15.64 -23.06
C PRO A 56 9.86 -15.83 -23.72
N VAL A 57 10.00 -16.87 -24.55
CA VAL A 57 11.21 -17.12 -25.35
C VAL A 57 10.93 -16.71 -26.78
N ASP A 58 11.68 -15.74 -27.26
CA ASP A 58 11.51 -15.21 -28.62
C ASP A 58 12.12 -16.17 -29.65
N ILE A 59 11.27 -16.86 -30.40
CA ILE A 59 11.65 -17.79 -31.47
C ILE A 59 10.78 -17.49 -32.69
N PRO A 60 11.35 -17.34 -33.89
CA PRO A 60 10.57 -17.09 -35.09
C PRO A 60 9.54 -18.22 -35.32
N ASP A 61 8.32 -17.80 -35.66
CA ASP A 61 7.15 -18.65 -35.96
C ASP A 61 6.65 -19.54 -34.81
N LYS A 62 7.08 -19.31 -33.57
CA LYS A 62 6.62 -20.07 -32.39
C LYS A 62 6.43 -19.16 -31.18
N SER A 63 5.31 -19.32 -30.49
CA SER A 63 5.09 -18.70 -29.18
C SER A 63 5.33 -19.73 -28.09
N ILE A 64 6.49 -19.64 -27.45
CA ILE A 64 6.90 -20.56 -26.38
C ILE A 64 7.23 -19.71 -25.15
N ALA A 65 6.79 -20.16 -23.98
CA ALA A 65 7.12 -19.54 -22.70
C ALA A 65 7.72 -20.59 -21.77
N VAL A 66 8.74 -20.20 -21.01
CA VAL A 66 9.34 -20.99 -19.94
C VAL A 66 8.82 -20.48 -18.62
N SER A 67 8.30 -21.36 -17.79
CA SER A 67 7.74 -21.01 -16.48
C SER A 67 8.47 -21.74 -15.36
N PHE A 68 8.90 -21.00 -14.35
CA PHE A 68 9.45 -21.52 -13.10
C PHE A 68 8.39 -21.43 -12.01
N TYR A 69 8.20 -22.53 -11.27
CA TYR A 69 7.24 -22.63 -10.19
C TYR A 69 7.98 -22.82 -8.87
N PHE A 70 7.67 -21.97 -7.90
CA PHE A 70 8.26 -22.02 -6.56
C PHE A 70 7.16 -22.28 -5.55
N GLU A 71 7.30 -23.34 -4.78
CA GLU A 71 6.35 -23.71 -3.75
C GLU A 71 7.12 -23.91 -2.44
N ALA A 72 6.66 -23.23 -1.39
CA ALA A 72 7.18 -23.38 -0.05
C ALA A 72 6.02 -23.63 0.91
N ASN A 73 5.99 -24.83 1.51
CA ASN A 73 4.99 -25.22 2.49
C ASN A 73 5.60 -25.16 3.89
N TYR A 74 4.93 -24.45 4.79
CA TYR A 74 5.35 -24.25 6.17
C TYR A 74 4.26 -24.78 7.10
N GLU A 75 4.66 -25.58 8.08
CA GLU A 75 3.77 -26.01 9.15
C GLU A 75 3.38 -24.82 10.03
N LEU A 76 2.09 -24.70 10.33
CA LEU A 76 1.57 -23.62 11.15
C LEU A 76 1.66 -24.02 12.64
N PRO A 77 1.94 -23.05 13.53
CA PRO A 77 2.04 -23.33 14.96
C PRO A 77 0.66 -23.74 15.50
N SER A 78 0.56 -25.00 15.94
CA SER A 78 -0.66 -25.61 16.49
C SER A 78 -0.69 -25.61 18.02
N GLU A 79 0.47 -25.53 18.68
CA GLU A 79 0.56 -25.50 20.14
C GLU A 79 0.33 -24.10 20.71
N PHE A 80 -0.66 -23.96 21.60
CA PHE A 80 -0.92 -22.74 22.38
C PHE A 80 -0.09 -22.67 23.68
N ASN A 81 1.02 -23.40 23.80
CA ASN A 81 1.92 -23.30 24.94
C ASN A 81 2.77 -22.04 24.81
N SER A 82 2.30 -21.01 25.49
CA SER A 82 2.56 -19.62 25.14
C SER A 82 3.79 -19.02 25.82
N THR A 83 4.70 -19.83 26.35
CA THR A 83 5.99 -19.32 26.86
C THR A 83 6.90 -18.79 25.75
N TYR A 84 6.89 -19.38 24.55
CA TYR A 84 7.59 -18.84 23.39
C TYR A 84 6.83 -17.69 22.70
N PHE A 85 5.53 -17.58 22.96
CA PHE A 85 4.64 -16.59 22.34
C PHE A 85 4.54 -15.31 23.18
N TYR A 86 4.65 -15.37 24.51
CA TYR A 86 4.60 -14.20 25.40
C TYR A 86 5.96 -13.53 25.66
N GLU A 87 7.06 -14.03 25.11
CA GLU A 87 8.35 -13.34 25.18
C GLU A 87 8.29 -12.13 24.24
N GLY A 88 8.10 -10.95 24.86
CA GLY A 88 7.64 -9.69 24.24
C GLY A 88 8.50 -9.08 23.12
N SER A 89 9.44 -9.82 22.53
CA SER A 89 10.23 -9.41 21.37
C SER A 89 9.82 -10.08 20.05
N TYR A 90 9.16 -11.25 20.09
CA TYR A 90 8.84 -12.03 18.88
C TYR A 90 7.58 -11.57 18.13
N TYR A 91 6.64 -10.92 18.83
CA TYR A 91 5.58 -10.13 18.21
C TYR A 91 6.02 -8.70 17.91
N THR A 92 7.29 -8.48 17.56
CA THR A 92 7.57 -7.38 16.63
C THR A 92 6.74 -7.70 15.40
N LYS A 93 5.57 -7.05 15.31
CA LYS A 93 4.65 -7.07 14.19
C LYS A 93 5.51 -7.19 12.93
N ARG A 94 5.62 -8.39 12.33
CA ARG A 94 6.25 -8.58 11.02
C ARG A 94 5.31 -8.01 9.94
N SER A 95 4.71 -6.86 10.22
CA SER A 95 4.11 -6.02 9.21
C SER A 95 5.26 -5.44 8.45
N ILE A 96 5.30 -5.73 7.16
CA ILE A 96 6.06 -4.95 6.20
C ILE A 96 5.59 -3.50 6.40
N ASN A 97 6.45 -2.67 6.97
CA ASN A 97 6.22 -1.23 7.12
C ASN A 97 7.04 -0.52 6.04
N ARG A 98 6.61 0.68 5.67
CA ARG A 98 7.27 1.45 4.60
C ARG A 98 8.70 1.78 4.96
N GLN A 99 9.00 2.04 6.23
CA GLN A 99 10.37 2.28 6.68
C GLN A 99 11.32 1.13 6.33
N LEU A 100 10.89 -0.12 6.52
CA LEU A 100 11.67 -1.30 6.15
C LEU A 100 11.84 -1.39 4.64
N VAL A 101 10.76 -1.21 3.89
CA VAL A 101 10.81 -1.27 2.41
C VAL A 101 11.77 -0.21 1.88
N TYR A 102 11.70 1.01 2.40
CA TYR A 102 12.52 2.13 1.99
C TYR A 102 13.97 1.91 2.30
N LYS A 103 14.26 1.40 3.49
CA LYS A 103 15.63 1.03 3.86
C LYS A 103 16.21 -0.04 2.94
N VAL A 104 15.42 -1.04 2.55
CA VAL A 104 15.86 -2.08 1.60
C VAL A 104 16.14 -1.48 0.23
N ILE A 105 15.24 -0.62 -0.27
CA ILE A 105 15.39 0.04 -1.57
C ILE A 105 16.61 0.94 -1.61
N THR A 106 16.77 1.83 -0.62
CA THR A 106 17.91 2.75 -0.55
C THR A 106 19.23 1.98 -0.47
N SER A 107 19.32 0.99 0.42
CA SER A 107 20.52 0.15 0.55
C SER A 107 20.84 -0.59 -0.74
N LYS A 108 19.82 -1.07 -1.46
CA LYS A 108 20.03 -1.75 -2.74
C LYS A 108 20.51 -0.78 -3.82
N MET A 109 19.95 0.43 -3.88
CA MET A 109 20.38 1.46 -4.83
C MET A 109 21.80 1.95 -4.54
N ASP A 110 22.16 2.15 -3.27
CA ASP A 110 23.52 2.48 -2.85
C ASP A 110 24.50 1.38 -3.28
N SER A 111 24.11 0.10 -3.12
CA SER A 111 24.94 -1.04 -3.56
C SER A 111 25.15 -1.12 -5.08
N LEU A 112 24.25 -0.50 -5.85
CA LEU A 112 24.34 -0.41 -7.31
C LEU A 112 25.09 0.86 -7.77
N GLY A 113 25.55 1.71 -6.84
CA GLY A 113 26.29 2.93 -7.13
C GLY A 113 25.41 4.16 -7.40
N TYR A 114 24.11 4.09 -7.08
CA TYR A 114 23.20 5.23 -7.18
C TYR A 114 23.00 5.89 -5.80
N PRO A 115 22.70 7.20 -5.73
CA PRO A 115 22.34 7.84 -4.48
C PRO A 115 20.96 7.35 -4.02
N GLY A 116 20.94 6.34 -3.14
CA GLY A 116 19.72 5.61 -2.80
C GLY A 116 18.62 6.48 -2.23
N GLN A 117 18.98 7.47 -1.39
CA GLN A 117 18.02 8.41 -0.82
C GLN A 117 17.37 9.29 -1.91
N ASP A 118 18.16 9.99 -2.74
CA ASP A 118 17.61 10.82 -3.83
C ASP A 118 16.74 10.00 -4.79
N CYS A 119 17.15 8.76 -5.08
CA CYS A 119 16.38 7.86 -5.93
C CYS A 119 15.06 7.40 -5.29
N LEU A 120 15.04 7.10 -3.99
CA LEU A 120 13.79 6.80 -3.28
C LEU A 120 12.81 7.98 -3.34
N LEU A 121 13.30 9.19 -3.09
CA LEU A 121 12.46 10.40 -3.13
C LEU A 121 11.92 10.66 -4.54
N LYS A 122 12.74 10.43 -5.58
CA LYS A 122 12.30 10.47 -6.97
C LYS A 122 11.18 9.47 -7.25
N ILE A 123 11.32 8.22 -6.80
CA ILE A 123 10.27 7.18 -6.95
C ILE A 123 8.95 7.64 -6.33
N ILE A 124 8.99 8.15 -5.09
CA ILE A 124 7.80 8.60 -4.35
C ILE A 124 7.11 9.76 -5.09
N CYS A 125 7.89 10.76 -5.51
CA CYS A 125 7.41 11.89 -6.29
C CYS A 125 6.73 11.46 -7.60
N GLU A 126 7.34 10.51 -8.30
CA GLU A 126 6.80 10.02 -9.58
C GLU A 126 5.56 9.13 -9.40
N ALA A 127 5.49 8.32 -8.34
CA ALA A 127 4.36 7.44 -8.05
C ALA A 127 3.05 8.21 -7.78
N GLU A 128 3.15 9.44 -7.26
CA GLU A 128 1.98 10.32 -7.10
C GLU A 128 1.51 10.88 -8.45
N LYS A 129 2.43 11.21 -9.37
CA LYS A 129 2.07 11.77 -10.69
C LYS A 129 1.61 10.72 -11.68
N TYR A 130 2.24 9.57 -11.64
CA TYR A 130 2.02 8.47 -12.57
C TYR A 130 1.50 7.28 -11.79
N SER A 131 0.19 7.03 -11.91
CA SER A 131 -0.42 5.89 -11.23
C SER A 131 0.19 4.56 -11.67
N LEU A 132 0.61 3.76 -10.70
CA LEU A 132 1.21 2.43 -10.86
C LEU A 132 0.15 1.32 -10.98
N ASN A 133 -1.12 1.62 -10.69
CA ASN A 133 -2.25 0.67 -10.60
C ASN A 133 -2.62 -0.03 -11.92
N LYS A 134 -2.01 0.38 -13.04
CA LYS A 134 -2.28 -0.22 -14.36
C LYS A 134 -1.66 -1.60 -14.55
N ASN A 135 -0.79 -2.03 -13.63
CA ASN A 135 -0.08 -3.32 -13.69
C ASN A 135 -0.75 -4.42 -12.84
N GLY A 136 -2.07 -4.29 -12.59
CA GLY A 136 -2.84 -5.20 -11.75
C GLY A 136 -2.44 -5.10 -10.27
N VAL A 137 -2.57 -6.21 -9.54
CA VAL A 137 -2.37 -6.25 -8.08
C VAL A 137 -0.97 -5.79 -7.67
N LEU A 138 0.06 -6.14 -8.46
CA LEU A 138 1.43 -5.66 -8.19
C LEU A 138 1.50 -4.14 -8.28
N GLY A 139 0.84 -3.55 -9.28
CA GLY A 139 0.74 -2.09 -9.43
C GLY A 139 0.07 -1.43 -8.23
N ASP A 140 -1.05 -1.99 -7.77
CA ASP A 140 -1.77 -1.49 -6.60
C ASP A 140 -0.92 -1.56 -5.31
N ILE A 141 -0.17 -2.66 -5.13
CA ILE A 141 0.75 -2.82 -4.00
C ILE A 141 1.84 -1.75 -4.05
N LEU A 142 2.46 -1.53 -5.22
CA LEU A 142 3.52 -0.55 -5.39
C LEU A 142 3.01 0.88 -5.17
N GLN A 143 1.79 1.19 -5.63
CA GLN A 143 1.16 2.48 -5.35
C GLN A 143 1.01 2.72 -3.84
N VAL A 144 0.50 1.74 -3.09
CA VAL A 144 0.37 1.85 -1.63
C VAL A 144 1.73 1.98 -0.94
N ILE A 145 2.80 1.37 -1.49
CA ILE A 145 4.15 1.45 -0.94
C ILE A 145 4.84 2.79 -1.24
N PHE A 146 4.53 3.44 -2.36
CA PHE A 146 5.22 4.67 -2.78
C PHE A 146 4.39 5.95 -2.64
N THR A 147 3.13 5.86 -2.23
CA THR A 147 2.26 7.03 -1.94
C THR A 147 1.93 7.08 -0.44
N PRO A 148 2.74 7.78 0.39
CA PRO A 148 2.60 7.74 1.86
C PRO A 148 1.20 8.10 2.37
N SER A 149 0.55 9.05 1.71
CA SER A 149 -0.80 9.51 2.07
C SER A 149 -1.89 8.44 1.94
N MET A 150 -1.68 7.35 1.18
CA MET A 150 -2.68 6.29 0.98
C MET A 150 -2.86 5.34 2.18
N SER A 151 -2.01 5.44 3.20
CA SER A 151 -2.01 4.53 4.34
C SER A 151 -1.86 5.26 5.66
N MET A 152 -1.85 4.53 6.77
CA MET A 152 -1.62 5.12 8.09
C MET A 152 -0.21 5.70 8.17
N SER A 153 -0.05 6.87 8.80
CA SER A 153 1.27 7.47 8.97
C SER A 153 2.16 6.61 9.87
N GLU A 154 3.40 6.41 9.44
CA GLU A 154 4.40 5.59 10.14
C GLU A 154 5.50 6.46 10.78
N ASN A 155 5.26 7.75 11.01
CA ASN A 155 6.29 8.73 11.40
C ASN A 155 7.50 8.69 10.45
N LEU A 156 7.21 8.77 9.14
CA LEU A 156 8.26 8.88 8.13
C LEU A 156 8.97 10.24 8.26
N PRO A 157 10.26 10.32 7.89
CA PRO A 157 10.98 11.59 7.82
C PRO A 157 10.24 12.60 6.93
N ASP A 158 10.28 13.88 7.30
CA ASP A 158 9.57 14.94 6.58
C ASP A 158 9.97 15.00 5.10
N GLU A 159 11.24 14.78 4.78
CA GLU A 159 11.76 14.71 3.40
C GLU A 159 11.00 13.70 2.53
N ILE A 160 10.62 12.55 3.09
CA ILE A 160 9.87 11.49 2.39
C ILE A 160 8.41 11.90 2.17
N ILE A 161 7.82 12.60 3.14
CA ILE A 161 6.44 13.09 3.05
C ILE A 161 6.37 14.24 2.04
N GLU A 162 7.33 15.15 2.07
CA GLU A 162 7.43 16.29 1.15
C GLU A 162 7.64 15.84 -0.30
N ALA A 163 8.38 14.75 -0.53
CA ALA A 163 8.61 14.20 -1.86
C ALA A 163 7.33 13.81 -2.60
N GLU A 164 6.28 13.36 -1.89
CA GLU A 164 4.98 13.02 -2.48
C GLU A 164 4.31 14.26 -3.11
N TYR A 165 4.53 15.46 -2.55
CA TYR A 165 3.87 16.69 -2.98
C TYR A 165 4.69 17.50 -4.02
N GLU A 166 5.91 17.06 -4.36
CA GLU A 166 6.80 17.77 -5.27
C GLU A 166 6.30 17.73 -6.74
N GLN A 167 6.30 18.89 -7.40
CA GLN A 167 5.77 19.07 -8.76
C GLN A 167 6.83 18.85 -9.86
N HIS A 168 8.12 18.95 -9.57
CA HIS A 168 9.18 18.76 -10.57
C HIS A 168 10.21 17.68 -10.16
N CYS A 169 9.82 16.40 -10.25
CA CYS A 169 10.63 15.27 -9.76
C CYS A 169 12.03 15.21 -10.39
N ASP A 170 12.13 15.30 -11.72
CA ASP A 170 13.40 15.20 -12.44
C ASP A 170 14.38 16.33 -12.13
N GLN A 171 13.85 17.54 -11.90
CA GLN A 171 14.66 18.72 -11.61
C GLN A 171 15.15 18.71 -10.17
N HIS A 172 14.26 18.37 -9.23
CA HIS A 172 14.56 18.33 -7.81
C HIS A 172 15.49 17.15 -7.47
N TYR A 173 15.22 15.96 -8.02
CA TYR A 173 15.98 14.74 -7.79
C TYR A 173 16.88 14.39 -8.98
N ASN A 174 17.59 15.39 -9.51
CA ASN A 174 18.47 15.26 -10.68
C ASN A 174 19.70 14.36 -10.44
N LYS A 175 20.05 14.09 -9.18
CA LYS A 175 21.14 13.18 -8.80
C LYS A 175 20.81 11.72 -9.07
N CYS A 176 19.53 11.37 -9.15
CA CYS A 176 19.12 10.02 -9.51
C CYS A 176 18.93 9.92 -11.03
N PRO A 177 19.85 9.24 -11.76
CA PRO A 177 19.72 9.07 -13.21
C PRO A 177 18.69 8.01 -13.60
N MET A 178 18.21 7.23 -12.63
CA MET A 178 17.35 6.08 -12.85
C MET A 178 15.88 6.51 -12.94
N ASN A 179 15.15 5.92 -13.89
CA ASN A 179 13.70 5.89 -13.87
C ASN A 179 13.24 4.62 -13.12
N PRO A 180 12.32 4.71 -12.15
CA PRO A 180 11.80 3.56 -11.40
C PRO A 180 11.30 2.40 -12.28
N LEU A 181 10.78 2.70 -13.46
CA LEU A 181 10.27 1.70 -14.43
C LEU A 181 11.40 1.02 -15.23
N ASP A 182 12.55 1.68 -15.39
CA ASP A 182 13.72 1.10 -16.08
C ASP A 182 14.44 0.06 -15.23
N LEU A 183 14.23 0.05 -13.91
CA LEU A 183 14.84 -0.94 -13.00
C LEU A 183 14.35 -2.36 -13.30
N ILE A 184 13.10 -2.53 -13.73
CA ILE A 184 12.55 -3.85 -14.13
C ILE A 184 13.17 -4.27 -15.48
N SER A 185 13.43 -3.32 -16.36
CA SER A 185 14.03 -3.56 -17.68
C SER A 185 15.51 -3.99 -17.59
N HIS A 186 16.26 -3.42 -16.64
CA HIS A 186 17.70 -3.69 -16.50
C HIS A 186 18.00 -5.12 -15.98
N PHE A 187 17.07 -5.77 -15.27
CA PHE A 187 17.20 -7.18 -14.88
C PHE A 187 16.78 -8.17 -15.99
N ILE A 188 16.10 -7.68 -17.04
CA ILE A 188 15.69 -8.50 -18.19
C ILE A 188 16.74 -8.42 -19.32
N THR A 189 17.54 -7.35 -19.36
CA THR A 189 18.47 -7.04 -20.46
C THR A 189 19.93 -7.42 -20.20
N THR A 190 20.24 -8.09 -19.08
CA THR A 190 21.56 -8.73 -18.91
C THR A 190 21.57 -10.16 -19.46
N GLU A 191 21.46 -10.27 -20.79
CA GLU A 191 22.06 -11.34 -21.62
C GLU A 191 22.52 -10.75 -22.95
#